data_AF-A0A494ZYQ8-F1
#
_entry.id   AF-A0A494ZYQ8-F1
#
_cell.length_a   1.000
_cell.length_b   1.000
_cell.length_c   1.000
_cell.angle_alpha   90.00
_cell.angle_beta   90.00
_cell.angle_gamma   90.00
#
_symmetry.space_group_name_H-M   'P 1'
#
loop_
_entity.id
_entity.type
_entity.pdbx_description
1 polymer ?
#
loop_
_entity_poly.entity_id
_entity_poly.type
_entity_poly.pdbx_seq_one_letter_code
_entity_poly.pdbx_strand_id
1 'polypeptide(L)'
;MPDLRCTVQTCVHNQQFLCDLDSIEVGGRNAKTVGETCCGSFQERTGDSYSNSSVTGQASDLTKVDCKATECTYNEHRACHAGKISVEGSNACDCDGTECATFTCDC
;
A
#
# COMPACT_ATOMS: atom_id res chain seq x y z
N MET A 1 -5.42 -5.05 14.45
CA MET A 1 -5.79 -4.60 13.11
C MET A 1 -4.70 -3.67 12.61
N PRO A 2 -3.99 -4.02 11.53
CA PRO A 2 -3.23 -3.02 10.80
C PRO A 2 -4.23 -2.06 10.14
N ASP A 3 -4.17 -0.79 10.52
CA ASP A 3 -4.99 0.27 9.92
C ASP A 3 -4.31 0.69 8.61
N LEU A 4 -4.74 0.14 7.47
CA LEU A 4 -4.19 0.49 6.15
C LEU A 4 -4.92 1.71 5.58
N ARG A 5 -4.26 2.85 5.70
CA ARG A 5 -4.72 4.13 5.20
C ARG A 5 -4.13 4.39 3.82
N CYS A 6 -4.96 4.87 2.91
CA CYS A 6 -4.53 5.31 1.59
C CYS A 6 -4.97 6.76 1.42
N THR A 7 -4.02 7.70 1.39
CA THR A 7 -4.32 9.13 1.20
C THR A 7 -4.25 9.54 -0.27
N VAL A 8 -3.75 8.65 -1.13
CA VAL A 8 -3.62 8.83 -2.58
C VAL A 8 -5.00 9.05 -3.19
N GLN A 9 -5.35 10.29 -3.51
CA GLN A 9 -6.68 10.64 -4.01
C GLN A 9 -6.96 10.04 -5.39
N THR A 10 -5.90 9.83 -6.17
CA THR A 10 -5.92 9.20 -7.48
C THR A 10 -6.02 7.68 -7.41
N CYS A 11 -5.98 7.03 -6.24
CA CYS A 11 -6.09 5.58 -6.14
C CYS A 11 -7.56 5.14 -6.21
N VAL A 12 -7.90 4.14 -7.04
CA VAL A 12 -9.25 3.56 -7.12
C VAL A 12 -9.65 2.82 -5.84
N HIS A 13 -8.68 2.30 -5.10
CA HIS A 13 -8.89 1.55 -3.86
C HIS A 13 -9.01 2.46 -2.64
N ASN A 14 -8.79 3.78 -2.79
CA ASN A 14 -8.97 4.73 -1.71
C ASN A 14 -10.45 5.00 -1.48
N GLN A 15 -11.00 4.38 -0.45
CA GLN A 15 -12.34 4.60 0.08
C GLN A 15 -12.23 5.43 1.35
N GLN A 16 -12.49 6.74 1.26
CA GLN A 16 -12.49 7.66 2.40
C GLN A 16 -11.22 7.58 3.27
N PHE A 17 -10.03 7.61 2.64
CA PHE A 17 -8.72 7.51 3.29
C PHE A 17 -8.33 6.11 3.78
N LEU A 18 -9.11 5.09 3.43
CA LEU A 18 -8.83 3.68 3.72
C LEU A 18 -8.64 2.91 2.42
N CYS A 19 -7.79 1.89 2.44
CA CYS A 19 -7.63 1.01 1.30
C CYS A 19 -8.64 -0.14 1.38
N ASP A 20 -9.44 -0.32 0.33
CA ASP A 20 -10.47 -1.38 0.22
C ASP A 20 -9.91 -2.73 -0.27
N LEU A 21 -8.58 -2.93 -0.19
CA LEU A 21 -7.94 -4.18 -0.58
C LEU A 21 -7.66 -5.06 0.64
N ASP A 22 -7.97 -6.35 0.52
CA ASP A 22 -7.59 -7.38 1.51
C ASP A 22 -6.06 -7.59 1.56
N SER A 23 -5.36 -7.27 0.48
CA SER A 23 -3.92 -7.32 0.42
C SER A 23 -3.33 -6.31 -0.54
N ILE A 24 -2.23 -5.67 -0.16
CA ILE A 24 -1.45 -4.79 -1.04
C ILE A 24 0.00 -5.25 -1.13
N GLU A 25 0.66 -4.91 -2.23
CA GLU A 25 2.11 -5.04 -2.38
C GLU A 25 2.79 -3.70 -2.14
N VAL A 26 3.86 -3.69 -1.35
CA VAL A 26 4.76 -2.53 -1.20
C VAL A 26 6.10 -2.88 -1.83
N GLY A 27 6.45 -2.19 -2.91
CA GLY A 27 7.73 -2.26 -3.60
C GLY A 27 8.85 -1.57 -2.85
N GLY A 28 10.00 -1.38 -3.51
CA GLY A 28 11.18 -0.77 -2.90
C GLY A 28 12.14 -1.78 -2.27
N ARG A 29 12.50 -2.84 -3.00
CA ARG A 29 13.37 -3.92 -2.51
C ARG A 29 14.64 -3.43 -1.81
N ASN A 30 15.27 -2.39 -2.34
CA ASN A 30 16.48 -1.77 -1.79
C ASN A 30 16.19 -0.35 -1.24
N ALA A 31 14.94 -0.05 -0.91
CA ALA A 31 14.55 1.24 -0.37
C ALA A 31 15.25 1.47 0.97
N LYS A 32 15.78 2.67 1.13
CA LYS A 32 16.32 3.20 2.38
C LYS A 32 15.48 4.36 2.91
N THR A 33 14.66 4.93 2.03
CA THR A 33 13.76 6.04 2.34
C THR A 33 12.34 5.72 1.88
N VAL A 34 11.34 6.40 2.45
CA VAL A 34 9.93 6.22 2.11
C VAL A 34 9.66 6.45 0.62
N GLY A 35 10.29 7.46 0.00
CA GLY A 35 10.12 7.77 -1.42
C GLY A 35 10.76 6.77 -2.40
N GLU A 36 11.50 5.78 -1.89
CA GLU A 36 12.00 4.65 -2.69
C GLU A 36 11.08 3.42 -2.59
N THR A 37 10.01 3.51 -1.79
CA THR A 37 8.94 2.52 -1.74
C THR A 37 7.81 2.94 -2.65
N CYS A 38 7.04 1.96 -3.13
CA CYS A 38 5.86 2.21 -3.95
C CYS A 38 4.75 1.23 -3.61
N CYS A 39 3.48 1.62 -3.77
CA CYS A 39 2.37 0.70 -3.66
C CYS A 39 2.21 -0.04 -4.99
N GLY A 40 2.67 -1.30 -5.06
CA GLY A 40 2.53 -2.15 -6.23
C GLY A 40 1.08 -2.51 -6.57
N SER A 41 0.17 -2.33 -5.61
CA SER A 41 -1.29 -2.46 -5.80
C SER A 41 -1.98 -1.13 -6.13
N PHE A 42 -1.22 -0.06 -6.34
CA PHE A 42 -1.79 1.20 -6.78
C PHE A 42 -2.43 1.06 -8.16
N GLN A 43 -3.64 1.58 -8.30
CA GLN A 43 -4.28 1.73 -9.59
C GLN A 43 -4.90 3.13 -9.67
N GLU A 44 -4.53 3.85 -10.72
CA GLU A 44 -5.02 5.21 -10.98
C GLU A 44 -6.51 5.19 -11.31
N ARG A 45 -7.26 6.12 -10.71
CA ARG A 45 -8.64 6.42 -11.01
C ARG A 45 -8.69 7.19 -12.33
N THR A 46 -8.82 6.46 -13.42
CA THR A 46 -9.26 7.06 -14.68
C THR A 46 -10.79 7.11 -14.70
N GLY A 47 -11.39 8.05 -15.43
CA GLY A 47 -12.85 8.29 -15.41
C GLY A 47 -13.74 7.08 -15.74
N ASP A 48 -13.15 6.01 -16.28
CA ASP A 48 -13.81 4.74 -16.64
C ASP A 48 -13.44 3.56 -15.71
N SER A 49 -12.71 3.82 -14.62
CA SER A 49 -12.19 2.79 -13.71
C SER A 49 -13.29 2.20 -12.80
N TYR A 50 -14.20 1.44 -13.39
CA TYR A 50 -15.03 0.49 -12.65
C TYR A 50 -14.14 -0.67 -12.21
N SER A 51 -13.55 -0.56 -11.02
CA SER A 51 -12.83 -1.67 -10.41
C SER A 51 -13.83 -2.76 -10.06
N ASN A 52 -13.91 -3.77 -10.91
CA ASN A 52 -14.66 -4.99 -10.68
C ASN A 52 -13.82 -5.87 -9.73
N SER A 53 -13.65 -5.41 -8.48
CA SER A 53 -13.00 -6.22 -7.45
C SER A 53 -13.95 -7.34 -7.06
N SER A 54 -13.90 -8.42 -7.84
CA SER A 54 -14.43 -9.72 -7.45
C SER A 54 -13.59 -10.25 -6.28
N VAL A 55 -13.84 -9.73 -5.07
CA VAL A 55 -13.41 -10.37 -3.83
C VAL A 55 -14.38 -11.51 -3.58
N THR A 56 -14.05 -12.67 -4.12
CA THR A 56 -14.61 -13.93 -3.65
C THR A 56 -13.99 -14.26 -2.30
N GLY A 57 -14.76 -14.06 -1.23
CA GLY A 57 -14.67 -14.86 -0.02
C GLY A 57 -13.94 -14.22 1.16
N GLN A 58 -14.75 -13.78 2.13
CA GLN A 58 -14.41 -13.41 3.50
C GLN A 58 -13.39 -12.27 3.64
N ALA A 59 -13.93 -11.06 3.86
CA ALA A 59 -13.19 -9.95 4.47
C ALA A 59 -12.44 -10.48 5.70
N SER A 60 -11.14 -10.66 5.55
CA SER A 60 -10.27 -11.06 6.64
C SER A 60 -9.92 -9.78 7.38
N ASP A 61 -10.08 -9.75 8.71
CA ASP A 61 -9.84 -8.57 9.59
C ASP A 61 -8.38 -8.04 9.59
N LEU A 62 -7.58 -8.44 8.61
CA LEU A 62 -6.15 -8.21 8.48
C LEU A 62 -5.84 -7.92 7.01
N THR A 63 -5.68 -6.65 6.66
CA THR A 63 -5.08 -6.31 5.37
C THR A 63 -3.63 -6.80 5.35
N LYS A 64 -3.33 -7.72 4.43
CA LYS A 64 -1.99 -8.29 4.30
C LYS A 64 -1.13 -7.38 3.43
N VAL A 65 0.00 -6.94 3.94
CA VAL A 65 0.93 -6.11 3.17
C VAL A 65 2.14 -6.94 2.79
N ASP A 66 2.25 -7.27 1.51
CA ASP A 66 3.40 -7.94 0.92
C ASP A 66 4.53 -6.93 0.71
N CYS A 67 5.35 -6.74 1.74
CA CYS A 67 6.44 -5.77 1.74
C CYS A 67 7.69 -6.36 1.08
N LYS A 68 8.04 -5.87 -0.10
CA LYS A 68 9.26 -6.26 -0.82
C LYS A 68 10.50 -5.55 -0.29
N ALA A 69 10.35 -4.44 0.43
CA ALA A 69 11.46 -3.68 1.00
C ALA A 69 12.16 -4.49 2.09
N THR A 70 13.35 -5.02 1.80
CA THR A 70 14.06 -5.94 2.71
C THR A 70 14.59 -5.24 3.94
N GLU A 71 14.87 -3.94 3.82
CA GLU A 71 15.36 -3.10 4.91
C GLU A 71 14.24 -2.52 5.79
N CYS A 72 12.98 -2.87 5.53
CA CYS A 72 11.87 -2.37 6.31
C CYS A 72 11.85 -3.04 7.71
N THR A 73 11.93 -2.24 8.78
CA THR A 73 11.89 -2.70 10.18
C THR A 73 10.66 -3.53 10.52
N TYR A 74 9.54 -3.28 9.85
CA TYR A 74 8.28 -3.99 10.07
C TYR A 74 8.10 -5.21 9.16
N ASN A 75 9.05 -5.46 8.24
CA ASN A 75 8.95 -6.54 7.28
C ASN A 75 9.48 -7.85 7.88
N GLU A 76 8.56 -8.74 8.21
CA GLU A 76 8.85 -10.10 8.63
C GLU A 76 8.50 -11.07 7.49
N HIS A 77 9.51 -11.63 6.82
CA HIS A 77 9.30 -12.60 5.74
C HIS A 77 8.39 -12.13 4.59
N ARG A 78 8.49 -10.86 4.19
CA ARG A 78 7.63 -10.17 3.21
C ARG A 78 6.24 -9.81 3.73
N ALA A 79 5.93 -10.02 5.01
CA ALA A 79 4.71 -9.52 5.62
C ALA A 79 5.03 -8.28 6.46
N CYS A 80 4.37 -7.15 6.18
CA CYS A 80 4.47 -5.99 7.06
C CYS A 80 3.61 -6.19 8.31
N HIS A 81 4.22 -6.13 9.48
CA HIS A 81 3.54 -6.24 10.77
C HIS A 81 3.33 -4.89 11.48
N ALA A 82 3.49 -3.78 10.76
CA ALA A 82 3.24 -2.46 11.29
C ALA A 82 1.78 -2.32 11.75
N GLY A 83 1.56 -1.77 12.95
CA GLY A 83 0.21 -1.59 13.49
C GLY A 83 -0.64 -0.56 12.74
N LYS A 84 -0.01 0.36 12.00
CA LYS A 84 -0.67 1.37 11.17
C LYS A 84 0.15 1.57 9.90
N ILE A 85 -0.46 1.36 8.74
CA ILE A 85 0.20 1.44 7.45
C ILE A 85 -0.42 2.61 6.69
N SER A 86 0.38 3.56 6.23
CA SER A 86 -0.07 4.70 5.43
C SER A 86 0.59 4.66 4.07
N VAL A 87 -0.23 4.69 3.02
CA VAL A 87 0.21 4.88 1.64
C VAL A 87 -0.15 6.29 1.22
N GLU A 88 0.86 7.05 0.82
CA GLU A 88 0.76 8.46 0.45
C GLU A 88 1.22 8.68 -1.00
N GLY A 89 0.83 9.80 -1.59
CA GLY A 89 1.06 10.10 -3.01
C GLY A 89 0.09 11.17 -3.50
N SER A 90 0.53 12.43 -3.46
CA SER A 90 -0.34 13.59 -3.68
C SER A 90 -0.90 13.69 -5.10
N ASN A 91 -0.16 13.23 -6.11
CA ASN A 91 -0.53 13.24 -7.53
C ASN A 91 -0.01 11.99 -8.23
N ALA A 92 -0.10 10.84 -7.58
CA ALA A 92 0.38 9.60 -8.17
C ALA A 92 -0.44 9.27 -9.43
N CYS A 93 0.20 9.25 -10.60
CA CYS A 93 -0.39 8.74 -11.84
C CYS A 93 -0.02 7.26 -12.06
N ASP A 94 0.96 6.77 -11.31
CA ASP A 94 1.51 5.42 -11.35
C ASP A 94 1.99 5.02 -9.95
N CYS A 95 2.41 3.77 -9.79
CA CYS A 95 2.83 3.25 -8.49
C CYS A 95 4.08 3.94 -7.93
N ASP A 96 5.01 4.42 -8.77
CA ASP A 96 6.23 5.10 -8.32
C ASP A 96 5.92 6.51 -7.75
N GLY A 97 4.77 7.08 -8.11
CA GLY A 97 4.23 8.28 -7.49
C GLY A 97 3.61 8.07 -6.10
N THR A 98 3.55 6.83 -5.62
CA THR A 98 3.08 6.48 -4.28
C THR A 98 4.23 6.04 -3.41
N GLU A 99 4.08 6.21 -2.10
CA GLU A 99 5.06 5.79 -1.10
C GLU A 99 4.38 5.19 0.12
N CYS A 100 5.01 4.18 0.73
CA CYS A 100 4.61 3.68 2.03
C CYS A 100 5.21 4.59 3.10
N ALA A 101 4.45 5.57 3.58
CA ALA A 101 4.90 6.50 4.64
C ALA A 101 5.19 5.80 5.98
N THR A 102 4.67 4.57 6.17
CA THR A 102 5.00 3.72 7.32
C THR A 102 6.35 3.03 7.19
N PHE A 103 6.96 3.01 6.00
CA PHE A 103 8.28 2.43 5.82
C PHE A 103 9.30 3.07 6.76
N THR A 104 10.09 2.24 7.42
CA THR A 104 11.19 2.64 8.30
C THR A 104 12.33 1.68 8.06
N CYS A 105 13.55 2.21 7.92
CA CYS A 105 14.79 1.46 7.78
C CYS A 105 15.62 1.64 9.06
N ASP A 106 16.21 0.58 9.58
CA ASP A 106 17.14 0.62 10.73
C ASP A 106 18.58 0.99 10.33
N CYS A 107 18.72 1.71 9.22
CA CYS A 107 19.95 2.38 8.84
C CYS A 107 20.18 3.66 9.67
#